data_AF-A0A0M8P8P5-F1
#
_entry.id   AF-A0A0M8P8P5-F1
#
_cell.length_a   1.000
_cell.length_b   1.000
_cell.length_c   1.000
_cell.angle_alpha   90.00
_cell.angle_beta   90.00
_cell.angle_gamma   90.00
#
_symmetry.space_group_name_H-M   'P 1'
#
loop_
_entity.id
_entity.type
_entity.pdbx_description
1 polymer ?
#
loop_
_entity_poly.entity_id
_entity_poly.type
_entity_poly.pdbx_seq_one_letter_code
_entity_poly.pdbx_strand_id
1 'polypeptide(L)'
;MEAFLDVVGNLLPYHLLSYGALLGTELYQSFVNTKICYQALPMKEFIRLQKRLFPVYFGTQVGLTALTAATHPPYSILSLIRDPWSAAPLAIVGLTGCLNWNIYGPQTTTATLVRMAIQESENTDSDTHRSNLHRANRNFARNHAMVIHLNAIAMVATVFYGFSLSATLVAGI
;
A
#
# COMPACT_ATOMS: atom_id res chain seq x y z
N MET A 1 19.78 26.42 20.53
CA MET A 1 20.49 25.59 19.53
C MET A 1 20.69 24.19 20.09
N GLU A 2 21.22 24.06 21.31
CA GLU A 2 21.30 22.81 22.11
C GLU A 2 20.02 21.95 22.05
N ALA A 3 18.86 22.51 22.45
CA ALA A 3 17.59 21.77 22.44
C ALA A 3 17.14 21.26 21.06
N PHE A 4 17.55 21.93 19.97
CA PHE A 4 17.25 21.47 18.61
C PHE A 4 18.21 20.33 18.20
N LEU A 5 19.48 20.42 18.58
CA LEU A 5 20.47 19.37 18.34
C LEU A 5 20.13 18.09 19.12
N ASP A 6 19.61 18.21 20.34
CA ASP A 6 19.11 17.07 21.12
C ASP A 6 17.93 16.37 20.45
N VAL A 7 17.01 17.14 19.85
CA VAL A 7 15.89 16.60 19.08
C VAL A 7 16.39 15.88 17.83
N VAL A 8 17.35 16.46 17.11
CA VAL A 8 17.98 15.82 15.94
C VAL A 8 18.75 14.55 16.31
N GLY A 9 19.31 14.48 17.52
CA GLY A 9 19.97 13.26 18.03
C GLY A 9 19.00 12.15 18.44
N ASN A 10 17.70 12.45 18.56
CA ASN A 10 16.69 11.49 19.00
C ASN A 10 16.09 10.72 17.82
N LEU A 11 15.76 9.44 18.01
CA LEU A 11 15.09 8.63 16.97
C LEU A 11 13.62 9.03 16.76
N LEU A 12 12.99 9.66 17.75
CA LEU A 12 11.56 9.95 17.77
C LEU A 12 11.08 10.82 16.59
N PRO A 13 11.75 11.94 16.22
CA PRO A 13 11.33 12.75 15.08
C PRO A 13 11.41 11.99 13.75
N TYR A 14 12.44 11.16 13.56
CA TYR A 14 12.58 10.32 12.38
C TYR A 14 11.49 9.26 12.31
N HIS A 15 11.12 8.68 13.46
CA HIS A 15 10.01 7.75 13.58
C HIS A 15 8.67 8.39 13.18
N LEU A 16 8.38 9.58 13.71
CA LEU A 16 7.18 10.36 13.38
C LEU A 16 7.12 10.74 11.90
N LEU A 17 8.23 11.16 11.31
CA LEU A 17 8.30 11.48 9.88
C LEU A 17 8.10 10.23 9.01
N SER A 18 8.72 9.11 9.37
CA SER A 18 8.57 7.83 8.68
C SER A 18 7.12 7.33 8.74
N TYR A 19 6.53 7.32 9.93
CA TYR A 19 5.13 6.95 10.15
C TYR A 19 4.16 7.87 9.41
N GLY A 20 4.36 9.19 9.50
CA GLY A 20 3.53 10.18 8.82
C GLY A 20 3.62 10.06 7.30
N ALA A 21 4.82 9.81 6.77
CA ALA A 21 5.03 9.54 5.36
C ALA A 21 4.33 8.24 4.91
N LEU A 22 4.37 7.17 5.73
CA LEU A 22 3.69 5.91 5.45
C LEU A 22 2.18 6.13 5.32
N LEU A 23 1.56 6.69 6.36
CA LEU A 23 0.11 6.94 6.38
C LEU A 23 -0.32 7.88 5.25
N GLY A 24 0.44 8.96 5.02
CA GLY A 24 0.16 9.92 3.95
C GLY A 24 0.27 9.30 2.56
N THR A 25 1.27 8.44 2.33
CA THR A 25 1.46 7.73 1.07
C THR A 25 0.32 6.75 0.79
N GLU A 26 -0.08 5.97 1.80
CA GLU A 26 -1.20 5.01 1.69
C GLU A 26 -2.51 5.73 1.36
N LEU A 27 -2.84 6.80 2.10
CA LEU A 27 -4.06 7.56 1.93
C LEU A 27 -4.11 8.26 0.57
N TYR A 28 -3.04 9.01 0.24
CA TYR A 28 -2.99 9.79 -0.99
C TYR A 28 -3.00 8.89 -2.22
N GLN A 29 -2.14 7.88 -2.27
CA GLN A 29 -2.04 7.03 -3.47
C GLN A 29 -3.32 6.24 -3.71
N SER A 30 -3.89 5.63 -2.67
CA SER A 30 -4.99 4.66 -2.80
C SER A 30 -6.33 5.33 -3.05
N PHE A 31 -6.63 6.40 -2.30
CA PHE A 31 -7.98 6.97 -2.26
C PHE A 31 -8.09 8.28 -3.05
N VAL A 32 -7.00 9.02 -3.20
CA VAL A 32 -6.99 10.31 -3.89
C VAL A 32 -6.45 10.14 -5.32
N ASN A 33 -5.16 9.84 -5.46
CA ASN A 33 -4.47 9.80 -6.74
C ASN A 33 -5.07 8.74 -7.68
N THR A 34 -5.24 7.50 -7.22
CA THR A 34 -5.81 6.42 -8.05
C THR A 34 -7.21 6.75 -8.55
N LYS A 35 -8.06 7.33 -7.70
CA LYS A 35 -9.43 7.71 -8.05
C LYS A 35 -9.45 8.83 -9.09
N ILE A 36 -8.66 9.88 -8.89
CA ILE A 36 -8.56 11.00 -9.82
C ILE A 36 -8.03 10.50 -11.17
N CYS A 37 -6.94 9.72 -11.19
CA CYS A 37 -6.38 9.19 -12.43
C CYS A 37 -7.37 8.26 -13.17
N TYR A 38 -8.14 7.44 -12.44
CA TYR A 38 -9.15 6.58 -13.05
C TYR A 38 -10.27 7.38 -13.73
N GLN A 39 -10.68 8.49 -13.13
CA GLN A 39 -11.72 9.35 -13.69
C GLN A 39 -11.21 10.23 -14.84
N ALA A 40 -9.94 10.65 -14.78
CA ALA A 40 -9.36 11.60 -15.74
C ALA A 40 -8.74 10.94 -16.98
N LEU A 41 -8.26 9.70 -16.88
CA LEU A 41 -7.50 9.04 -17.95
C LEU A 41 -8.33 7.97 -18.68
N PRO A 42 -8.16 7.83 -20.01
CA PRO A 42 -8.61 6.64 -20.72
C PRO A 42 -7.97 5.38 -20.12
N MET A 43 -8.71 4.27 -20.12
CA MET A 43 -8.28 3.02 -19.46
C MET A 43 -6.87 2.56 -19.90
N LYS A 44 -6.51 2.71 -21.18
CA LYS A 44 -5.18 2.30 -21.69
C LYS A 44 -4.05 3.10 -21.03
N GLU A 45 -4.22 4.41 -20.88
CA GLU A 45 -3.24 5.29 -20.25
C GLU A 45 -3.21 5.12 -18.74
N PHE A 46 -4.37 4.92 -18.10
CA PHE A 46 -4.46 4.61 -16.67
C PHE A 46 -3.65 3.35 -16.31
N ILE A 47 -3.80 2.26 -17.07
CA ILE A 47 -3.05 1.02 -16.86
C ILE A 47 -1.55 1.24 -17.08
N ARG A 48 -1.18 2.00 -18.12
CA ARG A 48 0.23 2.32 -18.41
C ARG A 48 0.85 3.09 -17.23
N LEU A 49 0.12 4.04 -16.64
CA LEU A 49 0.56 4.78 -15.47
C LEU A 49 0.66 3.88 -14.23
N GLN A 50 -0.37 3.07 -13.96
CA GLN A 50 -0.39 2.14 -12.81
C GLN A 50 0.76 1.13 -12.84
N LYS A 51 1.12 0.61 -14.01
CA LYS A 51 2.29 -0.28 -14.19
C LYS A 51 3.58 0.30 -13.64
N ARG A 52 3.75 1.62 -13.73
CA ARG A 52 4.94 2.33 -13.23
C ARG A 52 4.78 2.76 -11.78
N LEU A 53 3.59 3.19 -11.39
CA LEU A 53 3.32 3.65 -10.03
C LEU A 53 3.29 2.52 -9.00
N PHE A 54 2.68 1.37 -9.32
CA PHE A 54 2.47 0.30 -8.34
C PHE A 54 3.76 -0.27 -7.76
N PRO A 55 4.81 -0.61 -8.54
CA PRO A 55 6.06 -1.11 -7.97
C PRO A 55 6.74 -0.10 -7.04
N VAL A 56 6.70 1.19 -7.41
CA VAL A 56 7.28 2.27 -6.61
C VAL A 56 6.47 2.46 -5.33
N TYR A 57 5.15 2.56 -5.43
CA TYR A 57 4.26 2.73 -4.28
C TYR A 57 4.40 1.59 -3.28
N PHE A 58 4.27 0.34 -3.72
CA PHE A 58 4.37 -0.79 -2.80
C PHE A 58 5.78 -0.95 -2.22
N GLY A 59 6.82 -0.66 -3.01
CA GLY A 59 8.19 -0.59 -2.50
C GLY A 59 8.38 0.49 -1.43
N THR A 60 7.83 1.69 -1.65
CA THR A 60 7.83 2.78 -0.67
C THR A 60 7.02 2.41 0.58
N GLN A 61 5.86 1.79 0.43
CA GLN A 61 5.03 1.33 1.55
C GLN A 61 5.79 0.32 2.43
N VAL A 62 6.38 -0.72 1.82
CA VAL A 62 7.19 -1.71 2.53
C VAL A 62 8.43 -1.06 3.17
N GLY A 63 9.12 -0.18 2.44
CA GLY A 63 10.30 0.53 2.92
C GLY A 63 10.00 1.45 4.12
N LEU A 64 8.93 2.24 4.05
CA LEU A 64 8.51 3.10 5.16
C LEU A 64 7.97 2.29 6.35
N THR A 65 7.33 1.15 6.11
CA THR A 65 6.92 0.23 7.19
C THR A 65 8.15 -0.32 7.92
N ALA A 66 9.16 -0.77 7.17
CA ALA A 66 10.42 -1.26 7.73
C ALA A 66 11.16 -0.14 8.49
N LEU A 67 11.21 1.07 7.93
CA LEU A 67 11.83 2.24 8.58
C LEU A 67 11.10 2.61 9.87
N THR A 68 9.75 2.59 9.86
CA THR A 68 8.93 2.86 11.06
C THR A 68 9.19 1.80 12.12
N ALA A 69 9.25 0.52 11.76
CA ALA A 69 9.60 -0.56 12.69
C ALA A 69 11.04 -0.39 13.25
N ALA A 70 12.00 -0.01 12.40
CA ALA A 70 13.40 0.18 12.79
C ALA A 70 13.61 1.43 13.67
N THR A 71 12.74 2.41 13.59
CA THR A 71 12.84 3.66 14.38
C THR A 71 11.95 3.66 15.63
N HIS A 72 11.28 2.54 15.94
CA HIS A 72 10.34 2.47 17.05
C HIS A 72 11.03 2.77 18.41
N PRO A 73 10.58 3.76 19.19
CA PRO A 73 11.21 4.08 20.48
C PRO A 73 10.83 3.04 21.56
N PRO A 74 11.63 2.82 22.64
CA PRO A 74 12.95 3.39 22.95
C PRO A 74 14.16 2.61 22.39
N TYR A 75 14.01 1.33 22.01
CA TYR A 75 15.12 0.46 21.55
C TYR A 75 14.87 -0.22 20.19
N SER A 76 14.26 0.49 19.23
CA SER A 76 14.08 0.00 17.85
C SER A 76 13.24 -1.31 17.81
N ILE A 77 13.60 -2.24 16.94
CA ILE A 77 12.86 -3.50 16.69
C ILE A 77 12.70 -4.36 17.97
N LEU A 78 13.65 -4.27 18.90
CA LEU A 78 13.59 -5.05 20.16
C LEU A 78 12.46 -4.58 21.08
N SER A 79 12.16 -3.27 21.07
CA SER A 79 11.02 -2.71 21.81
C SER A 79 9.69 -3.06 21.13
N LEU A 80 9.70 -3.10 19.79
CA LEU A 80 8.52 -3.48 19.02
C LEU A 80 8.11 -4.93 19.33
N ILE A 81 9.05 -5.86 19.42
CA ILE A 81 8.75 -7.27 19.77
C ILE A 81 8.14 -7.40 21.18
N ARG A 82 8.46 -6.47 22.09
CA ARG A 82 7.90 -6.44 23.45
C ARG A 82 6.55 -5.74 23.54
N ASP A 83 6.18 -4.93 22.55
CA ASP A 83 4.88 -4.26 22.48
C ASP A 83 3.99 -4.89 21.39
N PRO A 84 3.18 -5.91 21.73
CA PRO A 84 2.32 -6.58 20.77
C PRO A 84 1.26 -5.65 20.15
N TRP A 85 0.89 -4.56 20.84
CA TRP A 85 -0.10 -3.60 20.35
C TRP A 85 0.44 -2.71 19.23
N SER A 86 1.75 -2.46 19.22
CA SER A 86 2.45 -1.75 18.15
C SER A 86 2.99 -2.70 17.07
N ALA A 87 3.38 -3.92 17.44
CA ALA A 87 3.92 -4.90 16.50
C ALA A 87 2.86 -5.50 15.56
N ALA A 88 1.68 -5.85 16.09
CA ALA A 88 0.65 -6.51 15.30
C ALA A 88 0.15 -5.65 14.12
N PRO A 89 -0.14 -4.35 14.30
CA PRO A 89 -0.54 -3.50 13.18
C PRO A 89 0.57 -3.32 12.15
N LEU A 90 1.83 -3.08 12.57
CA LEU A 90 2.96 -2.97 11.63
C LEU A 90 3.20 -4.27 10.85
N ALA A 91 3.06 -5.42 11.49
CA ALA A 91 3.16 -6.72 10.81
C ALA A 91 2.06 -6.88 9.76
N ILE A 92 0.81 -6.46 10.08
CA ILE A 92 -0.30 -6.48 9.12
C ILE A 92 0.02 -5.57 7.92
N VAL A 93 0.49 -4.34 8.16
CA VAL A 93 0.87 -3.40 7.08
C VAL A 93 1.97 -4.00 6.21
N GLY A 94 3.02 -4.55 6.82
CA GLY A 94 4.13 -5.17 6.10
C GLY A 94 3.71 -6.38 5.27
N LEU A 95 2.90 -7.28 5.84
CA LEU A 95 2.42 -8.47 5.14
C LEU A 95 1.47 -8.11 4.00
N THR A 96 0.51 -7.23 4.23
CA THR A 96 -0.43 -6.78 3.20
C THR A 96 0.27 -6.00 2.08
N GLY A 97 1.23 -5.14 2.42
CA GLY A 97 2.11 -4.44 1.48
C GLY A 97 2.93 -5.41 0.62
N CYS A 98 3.56 -6.42 1.23
CA CYS A 98 4.32 -7.45 0.51
C CYS A 98 3.46 -8.31 -0.42
N LEU A 99 2.26 -8.70 0.03
CA LEU A 99 1.29 -9.45 -0.79
C LEU A 99 0.83 -8.61 -1.99
N ASN A 100 0.55 -7.33 -1.76
CA ASN A 100 0.20 -6.42 -2.83
C ASN A 100 1.34 -6.23 -3.83
N TRP A 101 2.57 -6.07 -3.35
CA TRP A 101 3.73 -5.85 -4.21
C TRP A 101 4.01 -7.05 -5.12
N ASN A 102 4.07 -8.24 -4.54
CA ASN A 102 4.57 -9.43 -5.23
C ASN A 102 3.48 -10.23 -5.95
N ILE A 103 2.25 -10.20 -5.46
CA ILE A 103 1.18 -11.08 -5.94
C ILE A 103 0.10 -10.28 -6.65
N TYR A 104 -0.61 -9.41 -5.92
CA TYR A 104 -1.86 -8.85 -6.42
C TYR A 104 -1.66 -7.67 -7.38
N GLY A 105 -0.63 -6.86 -7.20
CA GLY A 105 -0.23 -5.78 -8.12
C GLY A 105 0.06 -6.28 -9.55
N PRO A 106 1.01 -7.23 -9.73
CA PRO A 106 1.32 -7.77 -11.06
C PRO A 106 0.14 -8.55 -11.64
N GLN A 107 -0.61 -9.32 -10.84
CA GLN A 107 -1.78 -10.05 -11.33
C GLN A 107 -2.91 -9.16 -11.81
N THR A 108 -3.18 -8.03 -11.12
CA THR A 108 -4.20 -7.06 -11.55
C THR A 108 -3.81 -6.43 -12.87
N THR A 109 -2.54 -6.05 -13.01
CA THR A 109 -1.99 -5.49 -14.23
C THR A 109 -2.14 -6.46 -15.40
N THR A 110 -1.72 -7.72 -15.24
CA THR A 110 -1.80 -8.73 -16.29
C THR A 110 -3.26 -9.04 -16.66
N ALA A 111 -4.16 -9.17 -15.69
CA ALA A 111 -5.59 -9.39 -15.95
C ALA A 111 -6.20 -8.25 -16.78
N THR A 112 -5.79 -7.00 -16.51
CA THR A 112 -6.27 -5.85 -17.28
C THR A 112 -5.73 -5.85 -18.71
N LEU A 113 -4.46 -6.22 -18.91
CA LEU A 113 -3.89 -6.34 -20.27
C LEU A 113 -4.59 -7.44 -21.08
N VAL A 114 -4.84 -8.60 -20.47
CA VAL A 114 -5.55 -9.70 -21.13
C VAL A 114 -6.95 -9.26 -21.55
N ARG A 115 -7.67 -8.56 -20.66
CA ARG A 115 -8.99 -8.00 -20.98
C ARG A 115 -8.92 -7.05 -22.18
N MET A 116 -7.91 -6.18 -22.24
CA MET A 116 -7.73 -5.25 -23.36
C MET A 116 -7.37 -5.96 -24.66
N ALA A 117 -6.49 -6.94 -24.62
CA ALA A 117 -6.09 -7.71 -25.81
C ALA A 117 -7.30 -8.45 -26.41
N ILE A 118 -8.16 -9.04 -25.57
CA ILE A 118 -9.40 -9.69 -26.01
C ILE A 118 -10.33 -8.66 -26.63
N GLN A 119 -10.50 -7.48 -26.02
CA GLN A 119 -11.39 -6.43 -26.52
C GLN A 119 -10.92 -5.83 -27.86
N GLU A 120 -9.61 -5.84 -28.14
CA GLU A 120 -9.03 -5.35 -29.39
C GLU A 120 -9.04 -6.43 -30.49
N SER A 121 -9.10 -7.72 -30.14
CA SER A 121 -9.14 -8.85 -31.07
C SER A 121 -10.57 -9.20 -31.54
N GLU A 122 -11.39 -8.21 -31.88
CA GLU A 122 -12.81 -8.34 -32.26
C GLU A 122 -13.02 -9.00 -33.63
N ASN A 123 -12.37 -10.15 -33.89
CA ASN A 123 -12.37 -10.88 -35.16
C ASN A 123 -12.57 -12.39 -35.00
N THR A 124 -13.15 -12.86 -33.89
CA THR A 124 -13.35 -14.30 -33.66
C THR A 124 -14.73 -14.58 -33.09
N ASP A 125 -15.30 -15.70 -33.54
CA ASP A 125 -16.56 -16.33 -33.15
C ASP A 125 -17.19 -15.79 -31.84
N SER A 126 -18.36 -15.16 -31.99
CA SER A 126 -18.91 -14.22 -31.01
C SER A 126 -19.16 -14.82 -29.62
N ASP A 127 -19.46 -16.12 -29.54
CA ASP A 127 -19.71 -16.82 -28.26
C ASP A 127 -18.41 -17.19 -27.53
N THR A 128 -17.37 -17.59 -28.26
CA THR A 128 -16.03 -17.83 -27.69
C THR A 128 -15.41 -16.53 -27.20
N HIS A 129 -15.61 -15.43 -27.94
CA HIS A 129 -15.16 -14.11 -27.54
C HIS A 129 -15.85 -13.63 -26.25
N ARG A 130 -17.19 -13.75 -26.18
CA ARG A 130 -17.97 -13.32 -25.00
C ARG A 130 -17.61 -14.09 -23.73
N SER A 131 -17.42 -15.41 -23.83
CA SER A 131 -17.03 -16.26 -22.68
C SER A 131 -15.62 -15.95 -22.17
N ASN A 132 -14.65 -15.70 -23.06
CA ASN A 132 -13.30 -15.30 -22.71
C ASN A 132 -13.26 -13.90 -22.05
N LEU A 133 -14.03 -12.94 -22.57
CA LEU A 133 -14.15 -11.61 -21.99
C LEU A 133 -14.77 -11.66 -20.60
N HIS A 134 -15.83 -12.48 -20.40
CA HIS A 134 -16.45 -12.66 -19.09
C HIS A 134 -15.47 -13.23 -18.06
N ARG A 135 -14.66 -14.23 -18.44
CA ARG A 135 -13.62 -14.80 -17.58
C ARG A 135 -12.54 -13.77 -17.23
N ALA A 136 -12.09 -12.98 -18.20
CA ALA A 136 -11.12 -11.91 -17.98
C ALA A 136 -11.66 -10.83 -17.03
N ASN A 137 -12.92 -10.40 -17.21
CA ASN A 137 -13.57 -9.44 -16.32
C ASN A 137 -13.67 -9.95 -14.88
N ARG A 138 -14.03 -11.22 -14.69
CA ARG A 138 -14.12 -11.83 -13.35
C ARG A 138 -12.75 -11.86 -12.65
N ASN A 139 -11.71 -12.24 -13.37
CA ASN A 139 -10.34 -12.25 -12.84
C ASN A 139 -9.85 -10.84 -12.48
N PHE A 140 -10.11 -9.86 -13.36
CA PHE A 140 -9.81 -8.46 -13.09
C PHE A 140 -10.54 -7.95 -11.84
N ALA A 141 -11.87 -8.15 -11.76
CA ALA A 141 -12.68 -7.68 -10.65
C ALA A 141 -12.20 -8.26 -9.31
N ARG A 142 -11.89 -9.57 -9.28
CA ARG A 142 -11.36 -10.21 -8.08
C ARG A 142 -10.01 -9.64 -7.66
N ASN A 143 -9.06 -9.54 -8.60
CA ASN A 143 -7.71 -9.06 -8.28
C ASN A 143 -7.73 -7.58 -7.86
N HIS A 144 -8.53 -6.76 -8.55
CA HIS A 144 -8.72 -5.35 -8.22
C HIS A 144 -9.33 -5.16 -6.84
N ALA A 145 -10.38 -5.92 -6.51
CA ALA A 145 -10.99 -5.89 -5.18
C ALA A 145 -9.97 -6.27 -4.10
N MET A 146 -9.19 -7.34 -4.29
CA MET A 146 -8.18 -7.76 -3.32
C MET A 146 -7.14 -6.66 -3.04
N VAL A 147 -6.61 -5.98 -4.08
CA VAL A 147 -5.64 -4.89 -3.89
C VAL A 147 -6.22 -3.76 -3.04
N ILE A 148 -7.45 -3.31 -3.35
CA ILE A 148 -8.11 -2.24 -2.60
C ILE A 148 -8.33 -2.65 -1.14
N HIS A 149 -8.81 -3.86 -0.89
CA HIS A 149 -9.08 -4.33 0.47
C HIS A 149 -7.78 -4.47 1.27
N LEU A 150 -6.72 -5.02 0.68
CA LEU A 150 -5.43 -5.12 1.35
C LEU A 150 -4.84 -3.75 1.68
N ASN A 151 -4.97 -2.76 0.78
CA ASN A 151 -4.55 -1.39 1.08
C ASN A 151 -5.42 -0.70 2.15
N ALA A 152 -6.73 -0.96 2.15
CA ALA A 152 -7.63 -0.42 3.17
C ALA A 152 -7.31 -1.03 4.56
N ILE A 153 -7.05 -2.34 4.62
CA ILE A 153 -6.62 -3.03 5.83
C ILE A 153 -5.28 -2.48 6.32
N ALA A 154 -4.31 -2.29 5.41
CA ALA A 154 -3.03 -1.67 5.73
C ALA A 154 -3.23 -0.28 6.34
N MET A 155 -4.00 0.60 5.69
CA MET A 155 -4.27 1.94 6.18
C MET A 155 -4.94 1.93 7.57
N VAL A 156 -5.94 1.08 7.79
CA VAL A 156 -6.60 0.96 9.09
C VAL A 156 -5.61 0.48 10.15
N ALA A 157 -4.76 -0.49 9.84
CA ALA A 157 -3.70 -0.95 10.73
C ALA A 157 -2.67 0.17 11.02
N THR A 158 -2.26 0.95 10.02
CA THR A 158 -1.40 2.13 10.19
C THR A 158 -2.05 3.16 11.13
N VAL A 159 -3.35 3.41 11.01
CA VAL A 159 -4.08 4.30 11.93
C VAL A 159 -4.11 3.75 13.35
N PHE A 160 -4.39 2.45 13.53
CA PHE A 160 -4.32 1.79 14.85
C PHE A 160 -2.92 1.89 15.46
N TYR A 161 -1.88 1.73 14.65
CA TYR A 161 -0.50 1.94 15.08
C TYR A 161 -0.27 3.37 15.60
N GLY A 162 -0.80 4.38 14.92
CA GLY A 162 -0.73 5.77 15.38
C GLY A 162 -1.35 6.00 16.75
N PHE A 163 -2.47 5.34 17.05
CA PHE A 163 -3.09 5.39 18.38
C PHE A 163 -2.21 4.68 19.43
N SER A 164 -1.65 3.51 19.10
CA SER A 164 -0.72 2.79 19.98
C SER A 164 0.52 3.63 20.28
N LEU A 165 1.15 4.20 19.25
CA LEU A 165 2.30 5.09 19.38
C LEU A 165 1.97 6.30 20.24
N SER A 166 0.81 6.91 20.03
CA SER A 166 0.37 8.07 20.81
C SER A 166 0.14 7.71 22.28
N ALA A 167 -0.44 6.53 22.56
CA ALA A 167 -0.61 6.03 23.92
C ALA A 167 0.75 5.84 24.60
N THR A 168 1.74 5.29 23.90
CA THR A 168 3.10 5.10 24.41
C THR A 168 3.81 6.43 24.67
N LEU A 169 3.63 7.43 23.80
CA LEU A 169 4.19 8.78 24.01
C LEU A 169 3.53 9.52 25.17
N VAL A 170 2.21 9.41 25.33
CA VAL A 170 1.45 10.01 26.44
C VAL A 170 1.76 9.33 27.76
N ALA A 171 1.94 8.00 27.75
CA ALA A 171 2.36 7.23 28.91
C ALA A 171 3.78 7.59 29.38
N GLY A 172 4.52 8.38 28.59
CA GLY A 172 5.89 8.75 28.87
C GLY A 172 6.78 7.53 28.69
N ILE A 173 7.24 7.34 27.45
CA ILE A 173 8.49 6.60 27.23
C ILE A 173 9.57 7.22 28.13
#